data_AF-A0A538H5K6-F1
#
_entry.id   AF-A0A538H5K6-F1
#
_cell.length_a   1.000
_cell.length_b   1.000
_cell.length_c   1.000
_cell.angle_alpha   90.00
_cell.angle_beta   90.00
_cell.angle_gamma   90.00
#
_symmetry.space_group_name_H-M   'P 1'
#
loop_
_entity.id
_entity.type
_entity.pdbx_description
1 polymer ?
#
loop_
_entity_poly.entity_id
_entity_poly.type
_entity_poly.pdbx_seq_one_letter_code
_entity_poly.pdbx_strand_id
1 'polypeptide(L)'
;MPPGPAVVFDLDGVLSDAVNRQHYLERGRRDWHAFFEACGDDPLIDDVARLVDLLEPGLAVVLLTGRPQRVQPQTLAWLDRYRIRWDLLIMRDWGDYLAAQEFKRETIADLRGYGFDLRLAFEDDRRNRDMFKAEGVPCIYIHSGYYD
;
A
#
# COMPACT_ATOMS: atom_id res chain seq x y z
N MET A 1 0.05 -17.26 7.96
CA MET A 1 -0.71 -17.74 6.78
C MET A 1 0.20 -18.68 6.00
N PRO A 2 -0.27 -19.85 5.54
CA PRO A 2 0.54 -20.67 4.64
C PRO A 2 0.84 -19.90 3.34
N PRO A 3 2.05 -20.01 2.77
CA PRO A 3 2.38 -19.36 1.51
C PRO A 3 1.53 -19.91 0.37
N GLY A 4 1.26 -19.07 -0.63
CA GLY A 4 0.41 -19.42 -1.76
C GLY A 4 0.19 -18.23 -2.70
N PRO A 5 -0.84 -18.30 -3.57
CA PRO A 5 -1.23 -17.21 -4.45
C PRO A 5 -1.52 -15.93 -3.66
N ALA A 6 -0.98 -14.80 -4.09
CA ALA A 6 -1.22 -13.52 -3.47
C ALA A 6 -1.36 -12.38 -4.48
N VAL A 7 -2.08 -11.35 -4.06
CA VAL A 7 -2.17 -10.05 -4.72
C VAL A 7 -1.69 -8.98 -3.75
N VAL A 8 -1.02 -7.96 -4.29
CA VAL A 8 -0.43 -6.89 -3.49
C VAL A 8 -1.18 -5.59 -3.75
N PHE A 9 -1.58 -4.90 -2.70
CA PHE A 9 -2.16 -3.56 -2.78
C PHE A 9 -1.30 -2.59 -1.97
N ASP A 10 -0.96 -1.45 -2.55
CA ASP A 10 -0.64 -0.28 -1.73
C ASP A 10 -1.91 0.23 -1.00
N LEU A 11 -1.72 1.12 -0.02
CA LEU A 11 -2.83 1.78 0.67
C LEU A 11 -3.08 3.18 0.14
N ASP A 12 -2.11 4.08 0.26
CA ASP A 12 -2.33 5.50 0.02
C ASP A 12 -2.45 5.74 -1.48
N GLY A 13 -3.64 6.10 -1.97
CA GLY A 13 -3.91 6.37 -3.39
C GLY A 13 -4.42 5.15 -4.15
N VAL A 14 -4.55 4.02 -3.46
CA VAL A 14 -5.09 2.77 -4.00
C VAL A 14 -6.35 2.36 -3.26
N LEU A 15 -6.27 2.13 -1.95
CA LEU A 15 -7.43 1.84 -1.10
C LEU A 15 -7.86 3.05 -0.27
N SER A 16 -6.89 3.87 0.16
CA SER A 16 -7.08 5.01 1.05
C SER A 16 -6.89 6.31 0.27
N ASP A 17 -7.89 7.18 0.27
CA ASP A 17 -7.78 8.49 -0.35
C ASP A 17 -7.07 9.51 0.58
N ALA A 18 -5.76 9.58 0.43
CA ALA A 18 -4.86 10.56 1.02
C ALA A 18 -4.85 11.96 0.36
N VAL A 19 -5.73 12.32 -0.60
CA VAL A 19 -5.72 13.65 -1.27
C VAL A 19 -5.78 14.76 -0.23
N ASN A 20 -6.65 14.57 0.77
CA ASN A 20 -6.86 15.56 1.83
C ASN A 20 -5.62 15.80 2.69
N ARG A 21 -4.59 14.95 2.63
CA ARG A 21 -3.35 15.10 3.41
C ARG A 21 -2.19 15.68 2.59
N GLN A 22 -2.32 15.80 1.28
CA GLN A 22 -1.24 16.33 0.41
C GLN A 22 -0.82 17.75 0.78
N HIS A 23 -1.72 18.55 1.34
CA HIS A 23 -1.41 19.90 1.83
C HIS A 23 -0.29 19.95 2.88
N TYR A 24 0.00 18.85 3.60
CA TYR A 24 1.15 18.74 4.51
C TYR A 24 2.50 18.67 3.77
N LEU A 25 2.50 18.31 2.49
CA LEU A 25 3.70 18.12 1.67
C LEU A 25 3.92 19.28 0.68
N GLU A 26 2.85 19.97 0.29
CA GLU A 26 2.91 21.09 -0.66
C GLU A 26 3.40 22.40 -0.03
N ARG A 27 3.21 22.58 1.28
CA ARG A 27 3.48 23.84 1.98
C ARG A 27 4.90 23.89 2.54
N GLY A 28 5.80 24.58 1.84
CA GLY A 28 7.14 24.89 2.37
C GLY A 28 7.96 23.63 2.67
N ARG A 29 8.26 23.37 3.96
CA ARG A 29 8.97 22.14 4.36
C ARG A 29 7.97 21.01 4.52
N ARG A 30 8.12 19.95 3.71
CA ARG A 30 7.31 18.72 3.77
C ARG A 30 7.18 18.20 5.20
N ASP A 31 5.95 18.15 5.71
CA ASP A 31 5.62 17.58 7.01
C ASP A 31 5.11 16.14 6.86
N TRP A 32 6.06 15.23 6.65
CA TRP A 32 5.77 13.80 6.62
C TRP A 32 5.19 13.28 7.93
N HIS A 33 5.47 13.94 9.06
CA HIS A 33 4.96 13.51 10.35
C HIS A 33 3.44 13.68 10.39
N ALA A 34 2.97 14.90 10.14
CA ALA A 34 1.55 15.24 10.10
C ALA A 34 0.81 14.53 8.96
N PHE A 35 1.47 14.38 7.79
CA PHE A 35 0.93 13.60 6.68
C PHE A 35 0.50 12.21 7.16
N PHE A 36 1.40 11.41 7.74
CA PHE A 36 1.07 10.04 8.12
C PHE A 36 0.14 9.96 9.34
N GLU A 37 0.23 10.87 10.31
CA GLU A 37 -0.65 10.86 11.50
C GLU A 37 -2.13 11.00 11.13
N ALA A 38 -2.44 11.76 10.07
CA ALA A 38 -3.82 11.99 9.65
C ALA A 38 -4.44 10.82 8.84
N CYS A 39 -3.70 9.73 8.56
CA CYS A 39 -4.17 8.67 7.67
C CYS A 39 -5.41 7.89 8.14
N GLY A 40 -5.76 7.99 9.43
CA GLY A 40 -6.95 7.35 9.99
C GLY A 40 -8.29 7.97 9.54
N ASP A 41 -8.25 9.17 8.97
CA ASP A 41 -9.44 9.92 8.54
C ASP A 41 -9.66 9.89 7.02
N ASP A 42 -8.83 9.16 6.28
CA ASP A 42 -8.92 9.09 4.82
C ASP A 42 -10.25 8.45 4.39
N PRO A 43 -10.91 8.97 3.34
CA PRO A 43 -11.98 8.27 2.65
C PRO A 43 -11.50 6.95 2.03
N LEU A 44 -12.42 6.01 1.86
CA LEU A 44 -12.19 4.78 1.11
C LEU A 44 -12.28 5.05 -0.40
N ILE A 45 -11.40 4.44 -1.19
CA ILE A 45 -11.56 4.35 -2.64
C ILE A 45 -12.45 3.13 -2.93
N ASP A 46 -13.76 3.38 -3.01
CA ASP A 46 -14.80 2.33 -3.05
C ASP A 46 -14.63 1.31 -4.18
N ASP A 47 -14.19 1.75 -5.36
CA ASP A 47 -14.02 0.87 -6.52
C ASP A 47 -12.94 -0.19 -6.31
N VAL A 48 -11.82 0.19 -5.66
CA VAL A 48 -10.73 -0.73 -5.37
C VAL A 48 -11.10 -1.65 -4.20
N ALA A 49 -11.81 -1.13 -3.19
CA ALA A 49 -12.36 -1.96 -2.12
C ALA A 49 -13.33 -3.02 -2.66
N ARG A 50 -14.21 -2.64 -3.58
CA ARG A 50 -15.11 -3.57 -4.28
C ARG A 50 -14.33 -4.63 -5.06
N LEU A 51 -13.23 -4.27 -5.70
CA LEU A 51 -12.37 -5.22 -6.39
C LEU A 51 -11.79 -6.24 -5.41
N VAL A 52 -11.30 -5.80 -4.24
CA VAL A 52 -10.78 -6.69 -3.19
C VAL A 52 -11.84 -7.69 -2.72
N ASP A 53 -13.08 -7.24 -2.53
CA ASP A 53 -14.20 -8.12 -2.13
C ASP A 53 -14.54 -9.19 -3.18
N LEU A 54 -14.28 -8.91 -4.45
CA LEU A 54 -14.55 -9.82 -5.57
C LEU A 54 -13.43 -10.84 -5.80
N LEU A 55 -12.28 -10.70 -5.13
CA LEU A 55 -11.18 -11.64 -5.26
C LEU A 55 -11.55 -13.02 -4.72
N GLU A 56 -11.03 -14.05 -5.35
CA GLU A 56 -11.22 -15.44 -4.92
C GLU A 56 -10.71 -15.62 -3.48
N PRO A 57 -11.47 -16.31 -2.58
CA PRO A 57 -11.10 -16.45 -1.16
C PRO A 57 -9.73 -17.08 -0.89
N GLY A 58 -9.25 -17.98 -1.75
CA GLY A 58 -7.92 -18.60 -1.66
C GLY A 58 -6.76 -17.70 -2.07
N LEU A 59 -7.01 -16.51 -2.61
CA LEU A 59 -5.99 -15.51 -2.93
C LEU A 59 -5.69 -14.66 -1.69
N ALA A 60 -4.45 -14.69 -1.22
CA ALA A 60 -4.02 -13.84 -0.11
C ALA A 60 -3.98 -12.36 -0.55
N VAL A 61 -4.55 -11.48 0.25
CA VAL A 61 -4.51 -10.03 0.04
C VAL A 61 -3.42 -9.44 0.93
N VAL A 62 -2.30 -9.06 0.31
CA VAL A 62 -1.15 -8.45 0.97
C VAL A 62 -1.23 -6.93 0.81
N LEU A 63 -1.29 -6.22 1.93
CA LEU A 63 -1.19 -4.76 1.98
C LEU A 63 0.28 -4.40 2.19
N LEU A 64 0.93 -3.80 1.18
CA LEU A 64 2.32 -3.36 1.22
C LEU A 64 2.40 -1.83 1.11
N THR A 65 2.49 -1.16 2.25
CA THR A 65 2.35 0.30 2.36
C THR A 65 3.65 1.01 2.75
N GLY A 66 3.84 2.22 2.22
CA GLY A 66 4.90 3.14 2.65
C GLY A 66 4.66 3.81 4.01
N ARG A 67 3.47 3.63 4.61
CA ARG A 67 3.13 4.15 5.95
C ARG A 67 4.13 3.60 6.98
N PRO A 68 4.72 4.44 7.83
CA PRO A 68 5.66 4.00 8.86
C PRO A 68 4.93 3.21 9.95
N GLN A 69 5.60 2.21 10.54
CA GLN A 69 5.03 1.36 11.59
C GLN A 69 4.43 2.14 12.78
N ARG A 70 4.94 3.35 13.06
CA ARG A 70 4.40 4.22 14.13
C ARG A 70 2.92 4.59 13.96
N VAL A 71 2.39 4.58 12.72
CA VAL A 71 0.96 4.83 12.43
C VAL A 71 0.16 3.54 12.19
N GLN A 72 0.71 2.40 12.62
CA GLN A 72 0.02 1.11 12.57
C GLN A 72 -1.34 1.13 13.31
N PRO A 73 -1.48 1.72 14.52
CA PRO A 73 -2.77 1.79 15.19
C PRO A 73 -3.86 2.49 14.35
N GLN A 74 -3.51 3.61 13.72
CA GLN A 74 -4.39 4.39 12.84
C GLN A 74 -4.76 3.58 11.60
N THR A 75 -3.77 2.93 10.98
CA THR A 75 -3.99 2.08 9.79
C THR A 75 -4.91 0.89 10.10
N LEU A 76 -4.69 0.19 11.22
CA LEU A 76 -5.53 -0.94 11.62
C LEU A 76 -6.96 -0.50 11.96
N ALA A 77 -7.13 0.61 12.68
CA ALA A 77 -8.45 1.16 12.97
C ALA A 77 -9.20 1.57 11.70
N TRP A 78 -8.49 2.13 10.71
CA TRP A 78 -9.04 2.47 9.40
C TRP A 78 -9.48 1.22 8.63
N LEU A 79 -8.63 0.18 8.58
CA LEU A 79 -8.96 -1.09 7.92
C LEU A 79 -10.19 -1.77 8.55
N ASP A 80 -10.30 -1.74 9.88
CA ASP A 80 -11.46 -2.27 10.61
C ASP A 80 -12.74 -1.46 10.34
N ARG A 81 -12.64 -0.12 10.36
CA ARG A 81 -13.75 0.80 10.08
C ARG A 81 -14.41 0.52 8.73
N TYR A 82 -13.60 0.30 7.70
CA TYR A 82 -14.07 0.01 6.34
C TYR A 82 -14.23 -1.48 6.04
N ARG A 83 -13.89 -2.36 6.99
CA ARG A 83 -13.98 -3.83 6.88
C ARG A 83 -13.28 -4.39 5.65
N ILE A 84 -12.11 -3.85 5.34
CA ILE A 84 -11.32 -4.29 4.20
C ILE A 84 -10.84 -5.72 4.46
N ARG A 85 -10.99 -6.60 3.46
CA ARG A 85 -10.36 -7.92 3.49
C ARG A 85 -8.85 -7.76 3.30
N TRP A 86 -8.07 -8.33 4.20
CA TRP A 86 -6.61 -8.42 4.09
C TRP A 86 -6.10 -9.59 4.93
N ASP A 87 -4.94 -10.12 4.56
CA ASP A 87 -4.33 -11.28 5.21
C ASP A 87 -2.95 -10.96 5.79
N LEU A 88 -2.25 -10.00 5.20
CA LEU A 88 -0.94 -9.55 5.66
C LEU A 88 -0.81 -8.04 5.46
N LEU A 89 -0.43 -7.33 6.52
CA LEU A 89 -0.09 -5.91 6.48
C LEU A 89 1.42 -5.76 6.69
N ILE A 90 2.11 -5.25 5.69
CA ILE A 90 3.53 -4.95 5.72
C ILE A 90 3.70 -3.44 5.65
N MET A 91 4.31 -2.89 6.69
CA MET A 91 4.52 -1.45 6.86
C MET A 91 6.01 -1.16 6.86
N ARG A 92 6.35 0.06 6.45
CA ARG A 92 7.74 0.51 6.41
C ARG A 92 8.25 0.74 7.83
N ASP A 93 9.47 0.26 8.11
CA ASP A 93 10.16 0.59 9.36
C ASP A 93 10.66 2.05 9.34
N TRP A 94 11.25 2.52 10.43
CA TRP A 94 11.81 3.87 10.57
C TRP A 94 12.89 4.16 9.50
N GLY A 95 12.69 5.15 8.61
CA GLY A 95 13.69 5.52 7.60
C GLY A 95 13.26 6.55 6.53
N ASP A 96 14.21 6.94 5.67
CA ASP A 96 14.09 7.94 4.60
C ASP A 96 13.04 7.56 3.54
N TYR A 97 12.29 8.54 3.04
CA TYR A 97 11.28 8.40 1.99
C TYR A 97 11.86 7.91 0.67
N LEU A 98 13.13 8.19 0.41
CA LEU A 98 13.85 7.67 -0.76
C LEU A 98 14.00 6.13 -0.74
N ALA A 99 13.91 5.50 0.44
CA ALA A 99 14.00 4.06 0.60
C ALA A 99 12.67 3.32 0.35
N ALA A 100 11.56 4.01 0.04
CA ALA A 100 10.25 3.35 -0.11
C ALA A 100 10.25 2.31 -1.25
N GLN A 101 10.87 2.62 -2.40
CA GLN A 101 10.97 1.68 -3.52
C GLN A 101 11.89 0.50 -3.18
N GLU A 102 13.00 0.75 -2.49
CA GLU A 102 13.95 -0.27 -2.05
C GLU A 102 13.31 -1.22 -1.03
N PHE A 103 12.66 -0.66 0.00
CA PHE A 103 11.86 -1.40 0.97
C PHE A 103 10.82 -2.32 0.31
N LYS A 104 10.04 -1.82 -0.66
CA LYS A 104 9.05 -2.65 -1.35
C LYS A 104 9.70 -3.73 -2.19
N ARG A 105 10.84 -3.45 -2.83
CA ARG A 105 11.62 -4.43 -3.60
C ARG A 105 12.15 -5.55 -2.71
N GLU A 106 12.75 -5.21 -1.57
CA GLU A 106 13.21 -6.19 -0.57
C GLU A 106 12.05 -7.04 -0.07
N THR A 107 10.90 -6.41 0.23
CA THR A 107 9.69 -7.12 0.67
C THR A 107 9.19 -8.12 -0.37
N ILE A 108 9.26 -7.80 -1.67
CA ILE A 108 8.89 -8.74 -2.74
C ILE A 108 9.80 -9.98 -2.71
N ALA A 109 11.10 -9.78 -2.51
CA ALA A 109 12.06 -10.88 -2.41
C ALA A 109 11.78 -11.75 -1.18
N ASP A 110 11.49 -11.13 -0.03
CA ASP A 110 11.16 -11.84 1.22
C ASP A 110 9.87 -12.65 1.10
N LEU A 111 8.81 -12.07 0.52
CA LEU A 111 7.54 -12.75 0.28
C LEU A 111 7.72 -13.98 -0.62
N ARG A 112 8.49 -13.85 -1.69
CA ARG A 112 8.83 -14.96 -2.59
C ARG A 112 9.66 -16.03 -1.88
N GLY A 113 10.67 -15.62 -1.11
CA GLY A 113 11.49 -16.52 -0.30
C GLY A 113 10.67 -17.31 0.72
N TYR A 114 9.61 -16.70 1.26
CA TYR A 114 8.64 -17.37 2.13
C TYR A 114 7.66 -18.29 1.39
N GLY A 115 7.55 -18.15 0.06
CA GLY A 115 6.76 -19.01 -0.83
C GLY A 115 5.50 -18.38 -1.43
N PHE A 116 5.30 -17.06 -1.30
CA PHE A 116 4.18 -16.40 -1.95
C PHE A 116 4.37 -16.31 -3.47
N ASP A 117 3.30 -16.62 -4.20
CA ASP A 117 3.17 -16.43 -5.64
C ASP A 117 2.46 -15.09 -5.89
N LEU A 118 3.24 -14.01 -6.03
CA LEU A 118 2.70 -12.66 -6.25
C LEU A 118 2.21 -12.48 -7.69
N ARG A 119 0.89 -12.49 -7.89
CA ARG A 119 0.26 -12.54 -9.21
C ARG A 119 -0.05 -11.19 -9.83
N LEU A 120 -0.32 -10.20 -9.00
CA LEU A 120 -0.72 -8.86 -9.43
C LEU A 120 -0.45 -7.86 -8.30
N ALA A 121 -0.08 -6.64 -8.66
CA ALA A 121 0.07 -5.51 -7.74
C ALA A 121 -0.79 -4.32 -8.17
N PHE A 122 -1.20 -3.49 -7.22
CA PHE A 122 -1.90 -2.21 -7.42
C PHE A 122 -1.12 -1.09 -6.73
N GLU A 123 -0.73 -0.07 -7.51
CA GLU A 123 0.13 1.03 -7.08
C GLU A 123 -0.29 2.34 -7.74
N ASP A 124 -0.11 3.45 -7.02
CA ASP A 124 -0.37 4.80 -7.51
C ASP A 124 0.92 5.61 -7.78
N ASP A 125 2.06 5.18 -7.24
CA ASP A 125 3.38 5.73 -7.57
C ASP A 125 3.95 4.99 -8.79
N ARG A 126 4.20 5.74 -9.87
CA ARG A 126 4.77 5.21 -11.11
C ARG A 126 6.12 4.51 -10.89
N ARG A 127 6.93 5.00 -9.94
CA ARG A 127 8.23 4.40 -9.61
C ARG A 127 8.06 3.04 -8.96
N ASN A 128 7.08 2.87 -8.06
CA ASN A 128 6.78 1.57 -7.47
C ASN A 128 6.19 0.62 -8.52
N ARG A 129 5.26 1.11 -9.35
CA ARG A 129 4.70 0.33 -10.47
C ARG A 129 5.81 -0.23 -11.38
N ASP A 130 6.76 0.62 -11.75
CA ASP A 130 7.89 0.21 -12.59
C ASP A 130 8.82 -0.77 -11.88
N MET A 131 9.02 -0.60 -10.58
CA MET A 131 9.75 -1.57 -9.76
C MET A 131 9.06 -2.94 -9.74
N PHE A 132 7.75 -3.02 -9.45
CA PHE A 132 7.01 -4.30 -9.48
C PHE A 132 7.16 -5.01 -10.83
N LYS A 133 7.01 -4.26 -11.93
CA LYS A 133 7.18 -4.80 -13.28
C LYS A 133 8.61 -5.30 -13.53
N ALA A 134 9.62 -4.56 -13.07
CA ALA A 134 11.02 -4.97 -13.17
C ALA A 134 11.30 -6.25 -12.36
N GLU A 135 10.63 -6.42 -11.22
CA GLU A 135 10.66 -7.64 -10.41
C GLU A 135 9.78 -8.77 -10.96
N GLY A 136 9.15 -8.59 -12.13
CA GLY A 136 8.33 -9.62 -12.79
C GLY A 136 6.93 -9.80 -12.21
N VAL A 137 6.44 -8.85 -11.41
CA VAL A 137 5.06 -8.83 -10.90
C VAL A 137 4.24 -7.88 -11.78
N PRO A 138 3.18 -8.35 -12.49
CA PRO A 138 2.26 -7.47 -13.18
C PRO A 138 1.69 -6.41 -12.23
N CYS A 139 1.60 -5.17 -12.68
CA CYS A 139 1.14 -4.07 -11.83
C CYS A 139 0.14 -3.18 -12.58
N ILE A 140 -1.04 -3.01 -11.98
CA ILE A 140 -2.03 -2.02 -12.37
C ILE A 140 -1.67 -0.70 -11.72
N TYR A 141 -1.63 0.35 -12.54
CA TYR A 141 -1.45 1.72 -12.06
C TYR A 141 -2.81 2.33 -11.76
N ILE A 142 -2.99 2.85 -10.56
CA ILE A 142 -4.16 3.62 -10.14
C ILE A 142 -3.76 5.09 -10.13
N HIS A 143 -4.52 5.94 -10.83
CA HIS A 143 -4.25 7.37 -10.79
C HIS A 143 -4.89 7.97 -9.54
N SER A 144 -4.07 8.31 -8.54
CA SER A 144 -4.49 8.87 -7.26
C SER A 144 -4.60 10.39 -7.22
N GLY A 145 -3.99 11.08 -8.20
CA GLY A 145 -3.80 12.53 -8.15
C GLY A 145 -2.69 13.01 -7.18
N TYR A 146 -1.91 12.11 -6.56
CA TYR A 146 -0.75 12.49 -5.71
C TYR A 146 0.51 12.82 -6.47
N TYR A 147 0.71 12.14 -7.59
CA TYR A 147 1.93 12.16 -8.37
C TYR A 147 1.60 12.68 -9.77
N ASP A 148 1.43 14.00 -9.89
CA ASP A 148 1.39 14.73 -11.16
C ASP A 148 2.73 15.44 -11.45
#